data_AF-A0A376P353-F1
#
_entry.id   AF-A0A376P353-F1
#
_cell.length_a   1.000
_cell.length_b   1.000
_cell.length_c   1.000
_cell.angle_alpha   90.00
_cell.angle_beta   90.00
_cell.angle_gamma   90.00
#
_symmetry.space_group_name_H-M   'P 1'
#
loop_
_entity.id
_entity.type
_entity.pdbx_description
1 polymer ?
#
loop_
_entity_poly.entity_id
_entity_poly.type
_entity_poly.pdbx_seq_one_letter_code
_entity_poly.pdbx_strand_id
1 'polypeptide(L)' 'MYQGEAVETGTVEQIFHAPQHPYTRALLAAVPQLGAMKGLDYPDVSR' A
#
# COMPACT_ATOMS: atom_id res chain seq x y z
N MET A 1 5.50 -0.44 -9.82
CA MET A 1 6.70 -0.02 -10.58
C MET A 1 7.37 1.15 -9.88
N TYR A 2 8.69 1.25 -10.00
CA TYR A 2 9.48 2.37 -9.50
C TYR A 2 10.57 2.67 -10.54
N GLN A 3 10.73 3.95 -10.91
CA GLN A 3 11.66 4.39 -11.95
C GLN A 3 11.54 3.63 -13.29
N GLY A 4 10.30 3.29 -13.69
CA GLY A 4 10.06 2.58 -14.95
C GLY A 4 10.30 1.08 -14.90
N GLU A 5 10.64 0.51 -13.74
CA GLU A 5 10.90 -0.92 -13.59
C GLU A 5 9.92 -1.61 -12.64
N ALA A 6 9.65 -2.89 -12.92
CA ALA A 6 8.93 -3.76 -12.01
C ALA A 6 9.87 -4.14 -10.85
N VAL A 7 9.54 -3.70 -9.64
CA VAL A 7 10.37 -3.93 -8.45
C VAL A 7 10.04 -5.23 -7.71
N GLU A 8 8.86 -5.80 -7.96
CA GLU A 8 8.42 -7.06 -7.37
C GLU A 8 7.33 -7.69 -8.24
N THR A 9 7.40 -9.02 -8.41
CA THR A 9 6.45 -9.83 -9.17
C THR A 9 6.21 -11.14 -8.43
N GLY A 10 4.96 -11.60 -8.37
CA GLY A 10 4.57 -12.83 -7.68
C GLY A 10 3.07 -13.07 -7.76
N THR A 11 2.57 -14.10 -7.08
CA THR A 11 1.12 -14.30 -6.93
C THR A 11 0.53 -13.17 -6.08
N VAL A 12 -0.80 -13.02 -6.16
CA VAL A 12 -1.52 -12.05 -5.31
C VAL A 12 -1.24 -12.33 -3.83
N GLU A 13 -1.29 -13.59 -3.42
CA GLU A 13 -1.03 -13.97 -2.03
C GLU A 13 0.38 -13.58 -1.59
N GLN A 14 1.39 -13.80 -2.44
CA GLN A 14 2.77 -13.44 -2.13
C GLN A 14 2.92 -11.92 -1.95
N ILE A 15 2.38 -11.12 -2.88
CA ILE A 15 2.50 -9.67 -2.84
C ILE A 15 1.75 -9.08 -1.64
N PHE A 16 0.53 -9.55 -1.36
CA PHE A 16 -0.30 -8.96 -0.30
C PHE A 16 0.02 -9.47 1.11
N HIS A 17 0.50 -10.71 1.26
CA HIS A 17 0.78 -11.28 2.58
C HIS A 17 2.26 -11.32 2.95
N ALA A 18 3.17 -11.35 1.98
CA ALA A 18 4.61 -11.46 2.22
C ALA A 18 5.47 -10.60 1.24
N PRO A 19 5.20 -9.28 1.12
CA PRO A 19 5.94 -8.39 0.23
C PRO A 19 7.42 -8.26 0.63
N GLN A 20 8.32 -8.55 -0.30
CA GLN A 20 9.77 -8.56 -0.06
C GLN A 20 10.44 -7.21 -0.33
N HIS A 21 9.93 -6.42 -1.27
CA HIS A 21 10.55 -5.16 -1.62
C HIS A 21 10.06 -4.02 -0.70
N PRO A 22 10.96 -3.16 -0.15
CA PRO A 22 10.57 -2.05 0.72
C PRO A 22 9.53 -1.11 0.11
N TYR A 23 9.66 -0.83 -1.19
CA TYR A 23 8.70 0.00 -1.92
C TYR A 23 7.30 -0.63 -1.99
N THR A 24 7.19 -1.94 -2.25
CA THR A 24 5.90 -2.65 -2.25
C THR A 24 5.25 -2.60 -0.87
N ARG A 25 6.03 -2.78 0.20
CA ARG A 25 5.53 -2.62 1.59
C ARG A 25 4.97 -1.23 1.85
N ALA A 26 5.69 -0.18 1.42
CA ALA A 26 5.24 1.20 1.57
C ALA A 26 3.94 1.48 0.81
N LEU A 27 3.80 0.97 -0.42
CA LEU A 27 2.57 1.10 -1.19
C LEU A 27 1.38 0.41 -0.52
N LEU A 28 1.57 -0.80 -0.01
CA LEU A 28 0.50 -1.53 0.70
C LEU A 28 0.11 -0.83 2.01
N ALA A 29 1.08 -0.27 2.74
CA ALA A 29 0.82 0.47 3.97
C ALA A 29 0.08 1.80 3.73
N ALA A 30 0.21 2.38 2.54
CA ALA A 30 -0.48 3.62 2.17
C ALA A 30 -1.97 3.41 1.84
N VAL A 31 -2.43 2.16 1.72
CA VAL A 31 -3.84 1.87 1.41
C VAL A 31 -4.71 2.27 2.60
N PRO A 32 -5.69 3.19 2.42
CA PRO A 32 -6.59 3.57 3.49
C PRO A 32 -7.41 2.37 3.96
N GLN A 33 -7.54 2.22 5.27
CA GLN A 33 -8.41 1.19 5.84
C GLN A 33 -9.87 1.55 5.57
N LEU A 34 -10.70 0.56 5.26
CA LEU A 34 -12.13 0.78 5.08
C LEU A 34 -12.73 1.37 6.36
N GLY A 35 -13.35 2.54 6.25
CA GLY A 35 -13.87 3.28 7.40
C GLY A 35 -12.91 4.29 8.03
N ALA A 36 -11.66 4.40 7.56
CA ALA A 36 -10.73 5.45 7.98
C ALA A 36 -11.25 6.87 7.70
N MET A 37 -12.20 7.01 6.76
CA MET A 37 -12.87 8.27 6.42
C MET A 37 -14.30 8.36 6.98
N LYS A 38 -14.71 7.50 7.93
CA LYS A 38 -16.10 7.51 8.43
C LYS A 38 -16.38 8.81 9.20
N GLY A 39 -17.15 9.70 8.58
CA GLY A 39 -17.52 10.99 9.16
C GLY A 39 -16.53 12.12 8.90
N LEU A 40 -15.56 11.93 8.00
CA LEU A 40 -14.59 12.94 7.57
C LEU A 40 -14.68 13.12 6.06
N ASP A 41 -14.70 14.37 5.60
CA ASP A 41 -14.68 14.69 4.16
C ASP A 41 -13.30 14.42 3.53
N TYR A 42 -12.24 14.28 4.36
CA TYR A 42 -10.85 14.08 3.94
C TYR A 42 -10.10 13.18 4.94
N PRO A 43 -9.08 12.42 4.50
CA PRO A 43 -8.24 11.63 5.41
C PRO A 43 -7.46 12.53 6.37
N ASP A 44 -7.47 12.18 7.65
CA ASP A 44 -6.69 12.88 8.69
C ASP A 44 -5.19 12.63 8.47
N VAL A 45 -4.48 13.68 8.08
CA VAL A 45 -3.04 13.68 7.76
C VAL A 45 -2.15 14.01 8.97
N SER A 46 -2.72 14.07 10.18
CA SER A 46 -2.02 14.55 11.39
C SER A 46 -1.12 13.51 12.06
N ARG A 47 -0.64 12.48 11.35
CA ARG A 47 0.08 11.35 11.96
C ARG A 47 1.45 11.08 11.37
#